data_AF-A0AAV4VYY3-F1
#
_entry.id   AF-A0AAV4VYY3-F1
#
_cell.length_a   1.000
_cell.length_b   1.000
_cell.length_c   1.000
_cell.angle_alpha   90.00
_cell.angle_beta   90.00
_cell.angle_gamma   90.00
#
_symmetry.space_group_name_H-M   'P 1'
#
loop_
_entity.id
_entity.type
_entity.pdbx_description
1 polymer ?
#
loop_
_entity_poly.entity_id
_entity_poly.type
_entity_poly.pdbx_seq_one_letter_code
_entity_poly.pdbx_strand_id
1 'polypeptide(L)'
;MSYQLYRNTTLGHTLQESLDELIQCGQITHQLALKVLLQFDKAGHLETYRFCDNVWTFVLKDVEFREVQELIRVDKVKIVACDGKDEKKNVVGRI
;
A
#
# COMPACT_ATOMS: atom_id res chain seq x y z
N MET A 1 7.20 -16.33 9.26
CA MET A 1 7.49 -15.32 10.29
C MET A 1 7.82 -14.03 9.56
N SER A 2 6.90 -13.06 9.50
CA SER A 2 7.17 -11.74 8.91
C SER A 2 7.85 -10.88 9.96
N TYR A 3 9.11 -10.52 9.73
CA TYR A 3 9.88 -9.71 10.66
C TYR A 3 9.37 -8.26 10.61
N GLN A 4 8.80 -7.75 11.70
CA GLN A 4 8.37 -6.34 11.82
C GLN A 4 9.56 -5.35 11.90
N LEU A 5 10.79 -5.83 11.72
CA LEU A 5 12.03 -5.05 11.87
C LEU A 5 12.04 -3.80 10.99
N TYR A 6 11.47 -3.88 9.79
CA TYR A 6 11.47 -2.78 8.84
C TYR A 6 10.51 -1.64 9.20
N ARG A 7 9.58 -1.85 10.15
CA ARG A 7 8.63 -0.81 10.59
C ARG A 7 9.30 0.38 11.28
N ASN A 8 10.43 0.16 11.95
CA ASN A 8 11.18 1.21 12.65
C ASN A 8 12.27 1.86 11.78
N THR A 9 12.34 1.51 10.49
CA THR A 9 13.22 2.21 9.54
C THR A 9 12.56 3.49 9.08
N THR A 10 13.32 4.43 8.50
CA THR A 10 12.76 5.66 7.91
C THR A 10 11.59 5.36 6.96
N LEU A 11 11.70 4.30 6.15
CA LEU A 11 10.64 3.83 5.26
C LEU A 11 9.40 3.33 6.00
N GLY A 12 9.60 2.50 7.03
CA GLY A 12 8.52 2.04 7.88
C GLY A 12 7.80 3.18 8.61
N HIS A 13 8.54 4.20 9.05
CA HIS A 13 7.99 5.41 9.65
C HIS A 13 7.23 6.26 8.63
N THR A 14 7.79 6.56 7.46
CA THR A 14 7.09 7.32 6.41
C THR A 14 5.80 6.62 5.99
N LEU A 15 5.82 5.29 5.86
CA LEU A 15 4.62 4.52 5.56
C LEU A 15 3.57 4.63 6.67
N GLN A 16 3.97 4.55 7.94
CA GLN A 16 3.07 4.70 9.08
C GLN A 16 2.45 6.11 9.13
N GLU A 17 3.26 7.15 8.98
CA GLU A 17 2.81 8.55 8.94
C GLU A 17 1.79 8.77 7.81
N SER A 18 2.07 8.23 6.63
CA SER A 18 1.17 8.32 5.47
C SER A 18 -0.15 7.57 5.72
N LEU A 19 -0.10 6.40 6.36
CA LEU A 19 -1.30 5.65 6.73
C LEU A 19 -2.12 6.39 7.79
N ASP A 20 -1.47 7.03 8.76
CA ASP A 20 -2.13 7.84 9.79
C ASP A 20 -2.82 9.08 9.18
N GLU A 21 -2.16 9.77 8.25
CA GLU A 21 -2.78 10.87 7.50
C GLU A 21 -4.03 10.41 6.73
N LEU A 22 -3.97 9.24 6.08
CA LEU A 22 -5.11 8.66 5.37
C LEU A 22 -6.26 8.26 6.32
N ILE A 23 -5.95 7.77 7.52
CA ILE A 23 -6.94 7.49 8.56
C ILE A 23 -7.58 8.81 9.04
N GLN A 24 -6.78 9.84 9.31
CA GLN A 24 -7.27 11.15 9.76
C GLN A 24 -8.16 11.82 8.71
N CYS A 25 -7.84 11.67 7.42
CA CYS A 25 -8.65 12.14 6.31
C CYS A 25 -9.92 11.29 6.08
N GLY A 26 -10.14 10.24 6.86
CA GLY A 26 -11.26 9.31 6.72
C GLY A 26 -11.25 8.50 5.42
N GLN A 27 -10.10 8.40 4.74
CA GLN A 27 -9.97 7.74 3.45
C GLN A 27 -9.84 6.22 3.60
N ILE A 28 -9.21 5.76 4.68
CA ILE A 28 -9.04 4.34 4.99
C ILE A 28 -9.38 4.06 6.45
N THR A 29 -9.76 2.82 6.73
CA THR A 29 -9.96 2.37 8.11
C THR A 29 -8.63 1.97 8.75
N HIS A 30 -8.55 2.12 10.08
CA HIS A 30 -7.41 1.64 10.85
C HIS A 30 -7.10 0.15 10.59
N GLN A 31 -8.14 -0.67 10.40
CA GLN A 31 -7.98 -2.10 10.10
C GLN A 31 -7.35 -2.35 8.71
N LEU A 32 -7.59 -1.48 7.73
CA LEU A 32 -6.95 -1.56 6.42
C LEU A 32 -5.47 -1.16 6.49
N ALA A 33 -5.14 -0.09 7.23
CA ALA A 33 -3.75 0.32 7.45
C ALA A 33 -2.90 -0.79 8.09
N LEU A 34 -3.45 -1.50 9.08
CA LEU A 34 -2.78 -2.65 9.69
C LEU A 34 -2.51 -3.79 8.68
N LYS A 35 -3.42 -4.03 7.73
CA LYS A 35 -3.21 -5.02 6.66
C LYS A 35 -2.08 -4.59 5.72
N VAL A 36 -1.99 -3.30 5.40
CA VAL A 36 -0.90 -2.74 4.59
C VAL A 36 0.44 -2.93 5.31
N LEU A 37 0.52 -2.61 6.61
CA LEU A 37 1.73 -2.83 7.40
C LEU A 37 2.11 -4.31 7.52
N LEU A 38 1.13 -5.22 7.67
CA LEU A 38 1.39 -6.65 7.65
C LEU A 38 1.91 -7.14 6.29
N GLN A 39 1.47 -6.53 5.20
CA GLN A 39 1.97 -6.85 3.86
C GLN A 39 3.38 -6.27 3.65
N PHE A 40 3.64 -5.09 4.18
CA PHE A 40 4.97 -4.48 4.22
C PHE A 40 5.97 -5.36 4.96
N ASP A 41 5.61 -5.94 6.11
CA ASP A 41 6.48 -6.88 6.84
C ASP A 41 6.78 -8.18 6.07
N LYS A 42 5.91 -8.55 5.13
CA LYS A 42 6.12 -9.70 4.24
C LYS A 42 6.96 -9.32 3.02
N ALA A 43 7.00 -8.04 2.66
CA ALA A 43 7.80 -7.51 1.57
C ALA A 43 9.26 -7.32 2.03
N GLY A 44 9.97 -8.41 2.31
CA GLY A 44 11.44 -8.41 2.48
C GLY A 44 12.22 -8.10 1.18
N HIS A 45 11.55 -7.47 0.21
CA HIS A 45 11.83 -7.46 -1.21
C HIS A 45 11.63 -6.06 -1.82
N LEU A 46 11.32 -5.04 -1.00
CA LEU A 46 11.15 -3.67 -1.46
C LEU A 46 12.52 -3.03 -1.75
N GLU A 47 12.74 -2.71 -3.03
CA GLU A 47 14.00 -2.14 -3.51
C GLU A 47 14.02 -0.61 -3.34
N THR A 48 12.96 0.08 -3.78
CA THR A 48 12.84 1.54 -3.64
C THR A 48 11.38 1.95 -3.49
N TYR A 49 11.14 3.12 -2.88
CA TYR A 49 9.82 3.76 -2.86
C TYR A 49 9.95 5.27 -3.11
N ARG A 50 8.85 5.89 -3.56
CA ARG A 50 8.73 7.33 -3.70
C ARG A 50 7.28 7.74 -3.47
N PHE A 51 7.08 8.81 -2.73
CA PHE A 51 5.82 9.54 -2.69
C PHE A 51 6.05 10.95 -3.19
N CYS A 52 5.28 11.36 -4.20
CA CYS A 52 5.33 12.71 -4.77
C CYS A 52 3.97 13.02 -5.39
N ASP A 53 3.46 14.24 -5.21
CA ASP A 53 2.21 14.71 -5.82
C ASP A 53 1.02 13.77 -5.63
N ASN A 54 0.84 13.24 -4.41
CA ASN A 54 -0.20 12.25 -4.07
C ASN A 54 -0.11 10.93 -4.86
N VAL A 55 1.04 10.63 -5.45
CA VAL A 55 1.33 9.39 -6.16
C VAL A 55 2.41 8.60 -5.41
N TRP A 56 2.04 7.39 -5.02
CA TRP A 56 2.95 6.38 -4.51
C TRP A 56 3.56 5.60 -5.65
N THR A 57 4.87 5.40 -5.60
CA THR A 57 5.61 4.48 -6.46
C THR A 57 6.40 3.51 -5.60
N PHE A 58 6.19 2.22 -5.78
CA PHE A 58 6.94 1.15 -5.13
C PHE A 58 7.66 0.31 -6.18
N VAL A 59 8.89 -0.09 -5.89
CA VAL A 59 9.67 -1.01 -6.73
C VAL A 59 10.08 -2.18 -5.85
N LEU A 60 9.60 -3.37 -6.19
CA LEU A 60 9.81 -4.62 -5.46
C LEU A 60 10.61 -5.58 -6.34
N LYS A 61 11.44 -6.44 -5.74
CA LYS A 61 12.17 -7.54 -6.39
C LYS A 61 11.64 -8.90 -5.94
N ASP A 62 11.80 -9.94 -6.73
CA ASP A 62 11.46 -11.33 -6.35
C ASP A 62 10.04 -11.47 -5.77
N VAL A 63 9.05 -10.93 -6.49
CA VAL A 63 7.65 -10.84 -6.05
C VAL A 63 6.87 -12.10 -6.44
N GLU A 64 6.05 -12.61 -5.52
CA GLU A 64 5.05 -13.63 -5.80
C GLU A 64 3.63 -13.05 -5.66
N PHE A 65 2.86 -13.01 -6.76
CA PHE A 65 1.43 -12.75 -6.75
C PHE A 65 0.66 -14.06 -6.58
N ARG A 66 -0.36 -14.07 -5.71
CA ARG A 66 -1.18 -15.25 -5.45
C ARG A 66 -2.65 -14.90 -5.61
N GLU A 67 -3.36 -15.65 -6.44
CA GLU A 67 -4.81 -15.51 -6.66
C GLU A 67 -5.45 -16.89 -6.64
N VAL A 68 -6.24 -17.21 -5.59
CA VAL A 68 -7.00 -18.46 -5.35
C VAL A 68 -6.25 -19.79 -5.65
N GLN A 69 -5.97 -20.11 -6.92
CA GLN A 69 -5.21 -21.28 -7.36
C GLN A 69 -3.96 -20.97 -8.20
N GLU A 70 -3.73 -19.72 -8.59
CA GLU A 70 -2.60 -19.29 -9.40
C GLU A 70 -1.53 -18.58 -8.58
N LEU A 71 -0.27 -18.85 -8.92
CA LEU A 71 0.90 -18.20 -8.34
C LEU A 71 1.80 -17.72 -9.48
N ILE A 72 2.02 -16.41 -9.52
CA ILE A 72 2.86 -15.76 -10.54
C ILE A 72 4.08 -15.19 -9.84
N ARG A 73 5.28 -15.58 -10.31
CA ARG A 73 6.55 -15.05 -9.82
C ARG A 73 7.10 -14.03 -10.81
N VAL A 74 7.61 -12.91 -10.30
CA VAL A 74 8.16 -11.82 -11.10
C VAL A 74 9.39 -11.25 -10.41
N ASP A 75 10.51 -11.21 -11.13
CA ASP A 75 11.81 -10.74 -10.60
C ASP A 75 11.77 -9.27 -10.16
N LYS A 76 10.92 -8.45 -10.78
CA LYS A 76 10.76 -7.04 -10.44
C LYS A 76 9.38 -6.50 -10.79
N VAL A 77 8.77 -5.79 -9.86
CA VAL A 77 7.46 -5.14 -10.04
C VAL A 77 7.59 -3.66 -9.68
N LYS A 78 7.04 -2.79 -10.52
CA LYS A 78 6.82 -1.38 -10.20
C LYS A 78 5.32 -1.13 -10.05
N ILE A 79 4.90 -0.69 -8.86
CA ILE A 79 3.52 -0.33 -8.55
C ILE A 79 3.43 1.19 -8.47
N VAL A 80 2.50 1.78 -9.21
CA VAL A 80 2.17 3.21 -9.12
C VAL A 80 0.71 3.32 -8.67
N ALA A 81 0.46 4.05 -7.58
CA ALA A 81 -0.86 4.21 -7.00
C ALA A 81 -1.12 5.70 -6.71
N CYS A 82 -2.21 6.24 -7.24
CA CYS A 82 -2.64 7.61 -6.95
C CYS A 82 -3.60 7.63 -5.75
N ASP A 83 -3.60 8.70 -4.97
CA ASP A 83 -4.65 8.96 -3.97
C ASP A 83 -6.01 9.08 -4.68
N GLY A 84 -6.97 8.23 -4.30
CA GLY A 84 -8.28 8.09 -4.95
C GLY A 84 -9.31 9.14 -4.54
N LYS A 85 -8.87 10.31 -4.08
CA LYS A 85 -9.75 11.43 -3.67
C LYS A 85 -10.41 12.12 -4.87
N ASP A 86 -11.26 11.41 -5.59
CA ASP A 86 -12.46 11.97 -6.25
C ASP A 86 -13.34 10.84 -6.78
N GLU A 87 -14.46 10.56 -6.10
CA GLU A 87 -15.73 10.08 -6.67
C GLU A 87 -16.77 9.90 -5.55
N LYS A 88 -17.20 11.02 -4.95
CA LYS A 88 -18.53 11.05 -4.32
C LYS A 88 -19.56 10.96 -5.44
N LYS A 89 -20.06 9.77 -5.71
CA LYS A 89 -21.17 9.52 -6.63
C LYS A 89 -22.40 10.30 -6.15
N ASN A 90 -22.66 11.45 -6.75
CA ASN A 90 -23.99 12.05 -6.81
C ASN A 90 -24.84 11.17 -7.74
N VAL A 91 -25.38 10.06 -7.23
CA VAL A 91 -26.52 9.40 -7.86
C VAL A 91 -27.76 9.97 -7.19
N VAL A 92 -28.23 11.10 -7.72
CA VAL A 92 -29.61 11.55 -7.49
C VAL A 92 -30.52 10.40 -7.95
N GLY A 93 -31.38 9.93 -7.06
CA GLY A 93 -32.30 8.84 -7.32
C GLY A 93 -33.13 9.08 -8.58
N ARG A 94 -33.15 8.09 -9.47
CA ARG A 94 -34.18 7.95 -10.49
C ARG A 94 -35.27 7.05 -9.92
N ILE A 95 -36.46 7.62 -9.72
CA ILE A 95 -37.74 6.91 -9.74
C ILE A 95 -38.28 7.08 -11.16
#